data_AF-A0A9X9M0I0-F1
#
_entry.id   AF-A0A9X9M0I0-F1
#
_cell.length_a   1.000
_cell.length_b   1.000
_cell.length_c   1.000
_cell.angle_alpha   90.00
_cell.angle_beta   90.00
_cell.angle_gamma   90.00
#
_symmetry.space_group_name_H-M   'P 1'
#
loop_
_entity.id
_entity.type
_entity.pdbx_description
1 polymer ?
#
loop_
_entity_poly.entity_id
_entity_poly.type
_entity_poly.pdbx_seq_one_letter_code
_entity_poly.pdbx_strand_id
1 'polypeptide(L)'
;MAPLVQAAFHRFHWSRCSQQELSRYLHSYDCLRDDPFAHDWPALPQLPGLHYSMNEQCRFDFGLGYMMCTAFRTFDPCKQLWCSHPDNPYFCKTKKGPPLDGTMCAPGKHCFKGHCIWLTPDILKRDGNWGAWSPFGSCSRTCGTGVKFRTRQCDNPHPANGGRTCSGLAYDFQLCNSQDCPDALADFREEQCRQWDLYFEHGDAQHHWLPHEHRDAKERCHLYCESRETGEVVSMKRMVHDGTRCSYKDAFSLCVRGECRKVGCDGVIGSSKQEDKCGVCGGDNTHCKVVKGTFTRSPKKLG
;
A
#
# COMPACT_ATOMS: atom_id res chain seq x y z
N MET A 1 -3.60 7.16 -20.81
CA MET A 1 -4.03 8.58 -20.85
C MET A 1 -3.70 9.17 -22.21
N ALA A 2 -4.47 8.82 -23.24
CA ALA A 2 -4.29 9.44 -24.55
C ALA A 2 -5.06 10.77 -24.58
N PRO A 3 -4.58 11.81 -25.30
CA PRO A 3 -5.27 13.10 -25.41
C PRO A 3 -6.60 13.00 -26.20
N LEU A 4 -6.80 11.91 -26.94
CA LEU A 4 -8.02 11.61 -27.67
C LEU A 4 -8.48 10.19 -27.33
N VAL A 5 -9.77 10.05 -27.03
CA VAL A 5 -10.41 8.74 -26.89
C VAL A 5 -10.89 8.32 -28.28
N GLN A 6 -10.16 7.40 -28.93
CA GLN A 6 -10.63 6.81 -30.18
C GLN A 6 -11.79 5.85 -29.88
N ALA A 7 -12.97 6.14 -30.44
CA ALA A 7 -14.19 5.35 -30.27
C ALA A 7 -14.11 3.90 -30.80
N ALA A 8 -13.03 3.54 -31.52
CA ALA A 8 -12.80 2.21 -32.08
C ALA A 8 -11.95 1.29 -31.18
N PHE A 9 -11.43 1.79 -30.05
CA PHE A 9 -10.68 0.94 -29.13
C PHE A 9 -11.60 0.19 -28.19
N HIS A 10 -11.38 -1.12 -28.10
CA HIS A 10 -12.06 -2.02 -27.17
C HIS A 10 -11.14 -2.54 -26.05
N ARG A 11 -9.87 -2.10 -26.06
CA ARG A 11 -8.86 -2.44 -25.03
C ARG A 11 -8.23 -1.17 -24.50
N PHE A 12 -8.61 -0.80 -23.28
CA PHE A 12 -8.04 0.32 -22.57
C PHE A 12 -6.95 -0.18 -21.64
N HIS A 13 -5.75 0.37 -21.78
CA HIS A 13 -4.63 0.09 -20.90
C HIS A 13 -3.92 1.40 -20.55
N TRP A 14 -3.38 1.43 -19.34
CA TRP A 14 -2.49 2.51 -18.93
C TRP A 14 -1.13 2.32 -19.60
N SER A 15 -0.50 3.42 -20.04
CA SER A 15 0.86 3.35 -20.56
C SER A 15 1.85 3.21 -19.41
N ARG A 16 3.06 2.72 -19.70
CA ARG A 16 4.16 2.68 -18.72
C ARG A 16 4.46 4.07 -18.13
N CYS A 17 4.36 5.12 -18.95
CA CYS A 17 4.55 6.49 -18.49
C CYS A 17 3.46 6.90 -17.49
N SER A 18 2.18 6.57 -17.75
CA SER A 18 1.10 6.85 -16.80
C SER A 18 1.32 6.15 -15.46
N GLN A 19 1.81 4.90 -15.47
CA GLN A 19 2.14 4.16 -14.26
C GLN A 19 3.29 4.83 -13.47
N GLN A 20 4.37 5.20 -14.15
CA GLN A 20 5.53 5.85 -13.52
C GLN A 20 5.17 7.20 -12.92
N GLU A 21 4.36 7.99 -13.63
CA GLU A 21 3.94 9.31 -13.15
C GLU A 21 3.05 9.18 -11.91
N LEU A 22 2.08 8.26 -11.92
CA LEU A 22 1.23 7.99 -10.76
C LEU A 22 2.08 7.54 -9.56
N SER A 23 3.01 6.60 -9.75
CA SER A 23 3.89 6.12 -8.68
C SER A 23 4.75 7.21 -8.06
N ARG A 24 5.18 8.21 -8.85
CA ARG A 24 5.98 9.34 -8.35
C ARG A 24 5.19 10.21 -7.35
N TYR A 25 3.92 10.44 -7.60
CA TYR A 25 3.09 11.35 -6.80
C TYR A 25 2.09 10.66 -5.88
N LEU A 26 1.96 9.33 -5.93
CA LEU A 26 1.02 8.61 -5.07
C LEU A 26 1.29 8.90 -3.58
N HIS A 27 2.55 9.12 -3.22
CA HIS A 27 2.94 9.49 -1.86
C HIS A 27 2.57 10.93 -1.48
N SER A 28 2.31 11.85 -2.41
CA SER A 28 1.89 13.22 -2.06
C SER A 28 0.38 13.37 -1.85
N TYR A 29 -0.43 12.35 -2.15
CA TYR A 29 -1.88 12.42 -1.99
C TYR A 29 -2.33 11.84 -0.65
N ASP A 30 -2.38 12.68 0.39
CA ASP A 30 -2.75 12.26 1.74
C ASP A 30 -4.23 11.87 1.88
N CYS A 31 -5.12 12.44 1.07
CA CYS A 31 -6.56 12.14 1.05
C CYS A 31 -6.94 10.78 0.44
N LEU A 32 -5.95 10.00 -0.02
CA LEU A 32 -6.15 8.65 -0.55
C LEU A 32 -5.56 7.59 0.39
N ARG A 33 -5.08 7.99 1.57
CA ARG A 33 -4.38 7.12 2.52
C ARG A 33 -5.26 6.66 3.68
N ASP A 34 -6.37 7.34 3.92
CA ASP A 34 -7.35 6.95 4.93
C ASP A 34 -8.27 5.85 4.40
N ASP A 35 -8.61 4.91 5.29
CA ASP A 35 -9.62 3.91 4.98
C ASP A 35 -10.99 4.59 4.88
N PRO A 36 -11.78 4.31 3.83
CA PRO A 36 -13.11 4.88 3.71
C PRO A 36 -13.97 4.56 4.93
N PHE A 37 -14.58 5.59 5.52
CA PHE A 37 -15.41 5.47 6.73
C PHE A 37 -16.67 4.61 6.51
N ALA A 38 -17.24 4.63 5.31
CA ALA A 38 -18.38 3.82 4.92
C ALA A 38 -17.92 2.42 4.50
N HIS A 39 -18.59 1.38 4.99
CA HIS A 39 -18.28 -0.02 4.68
C HIS A 39 -19.39 -0.70 3.86
N ASP A 40 -20.50 -0.01 3.64
CA ASP A 40 -21.70 -0.42 2.91
C ASP A 40 -21.64 -0.03 1.43
N TRP A 41 -20.51 -0.33 0.79
CA TRP A 41 -20.37 -0.10 -0.65
C TRP A 41 -21.32 -1.01 -1.44
N PRO A 42 -21.99 -0.46 -2.47
CA PRO A 42 -22.78 -1.30 -3.37
C PRO A 42 -21.87 -2.37 -3.96
N ALA A 43 -22.39 -3.59 -4.06
CA ALA A 43 -21.66 -4.68 -4.69
C ALA A 43 -21.22 -4.24 -6.09
N LEU A 44 -19.93 -4.40 -6.40
CA LEU A 44 -19.42 -4.09 -7.72
C LEU A 44 -20.24 -4.86 -8.76
N PRO A 45 -20.74 -4.19 -9.81
CA PRO A 45 -21.56 -4.83 -10.80
C PRO A 45 -20.77 -5.95 -11.48
N GLN A 46 -21.47 -7.04 -11.80
CA GLN A 46 -20.90 -8.13 -12.60
C GLN A 46 -20.58 -7.63 -14.02
N LEU A 47 -20.13 -8.54 -14.90
CA LEU A 47 -19.84 -8.23 -16.30
C LEU A 47 -20.98 -7.41 -16.94
N PRO A 48 -20.71 -6.22 -17.48
CA PRO A 48 -21.74 -5.27 -17.87
C PRO A 48 -22.69 -5.82 -18.95
N GLY A 49 -22.20 -6.66 -19.85
CA GLY A 49 -22.99 -7.29 -20.91
C GLY A 49 -24.07 -8.27 -20.40
N LEU A 50 -24.08 -8.63 -19.13
CA LEU A 50 -25.19 -9.42 -18.54
C LEU A 50 -26.51 -8.63 -18.53
N HIS A 51 -26.43 -7.30 -18.48
CA HIS A 51 -27.60 -6.42 -18.46
C HIS A 51 -27.92 -5.79 -19.82
N TYR A 52 -27.06 -6.00 -20.83
CA TYR A 52 -27.19 -5.38 -22.14
C TYR A 52 -26.99 -6.40 -23.25
N SER A 53 -28.07 -6.76 -23.95
CA SER A 53 -28.06 -7.61 -25.14
C SER A 53 -27.35 -6.96 -26.32
N MET A 54 -27.01 -7.77 -27.34
CA MET A 54 -26.44 -7.25 -28.61
C MET A 54 -27.36 -6.24 -29.28
N ASN A 55 -28.68 -6.43 -29.19
CA ASN A 55 -29.67 -5.51 -29.77
C ASN A 55 -29.66 -4.16 -29.06
N GLU A 56 -29.63 -4.15 -27.72
CA GLU A 56 -29.55 -2.91 -26.94
C GLU A 56 -28.24 -2.17 -27.21
N GLN A 57 -27.12 -2.89 -27.29
CA GLN A 57 -25.83 -2.31 -27.65
C GLN A 57 -25.87 -1.67 -29.06
N CYS A 58 -26.48 -2.35 -30.04
CA CYS A 58 -26.69 -1.78 -31.37
C CYS A 58 -27.55 -0.51 -31.34
N ARG A 59 -28.59 -0.48 -30.51
CA ARG A 59 -29.45 0.69 -30.30
C ARG A 59 -28.68 1.86 -29.67
N PHE A 60 -27.81 1.60 -28.69
CA PHE A 60 -26.95 2.62 -28.10
C PHE A 60 -25.92 3.15 -29.08
N ASP A 61 -25.39 2.28 -29.95
CA ASP A 61 -24.32 2.66 -30.87
C ASP A 61 -24.78 3.42 -32.11
N PHE A 62 -25.93 3.02 -32.68
CA PHE A 62 -26.40 3.50 -33.98
C PHE A 62 -27.79 4.16 -33.95
N GLY A 63 -28.47 4.13 -32.80
CA GLY A 63 -29.76 4.78 -32.59
C GLY A 63 -30.95 3.82 -32.57
N LEU A 64 -32.14 4.39 -32.37
CA LEU A 64 -33.40 3.64 -32.30
C LEU A 64 -33.62 2.77 -33.55
N GLY A 65 -34.14 1.56 -33.34
CA GLY A 65 -34.44 0.62 -34.42
C GLY A 65 -33.28 -0.29 -34.85
N TYR A 66 -32.02 0.07 -34.59
CA TYR A 66 -30.89 -0.81 -34.88
C TYR A 66 -30.86 -2.03 -33.95
N MET A 67 -30.60 -3.20 -34.54
CA MET A 67 -30.50 -4.49 -33.85
C MET A 67 -29.31 -5.30 -34.40
N MET A 68 -29.02 -6.44 -33.78
CA MET A 68 -27.93 -7.32 -34.22
C MET A 68 -28.15 -7.82 -35.65
N CYS A 69 -27.13 -7.69 -36.49
CA CYS A 69 -27.22 -8.03 -37.89
C CYS A 69 -27.15 -9.55 -38.10
N THR A 70 -28.21 -10.11 -38.69
CA THR A 70 -28.29 -11.57 -38.96
C THR A 70 -27.94 -11.94 -40.40
N ALA A 71 -27.60 -10.97 -41.24
CA ALA A 71 -27.27 -11.19 -42.66
C ALA A 71 -25.98 -12.03 -42.85
N PHE A 72 -25.05 -11.98 -41.89
CA PHE A 72 -23.81 -12.77 -41.91
C PHE A 72 -23.76 -13.73 -40.71
N ARG A 73 -23.94 -15.04 -40.96
CA ARG A 73 -23.91 -16.08 -39.90
C ARG A 73 -22.53 -16.68 -39.62
N THR A 74 -21.52 -16.36 -40.41
CA THR A 74 -20.20 -16.99 -40.36
C THR A 74 -19.20 -16.28 -39.44
N PHE A 75 -19.55 -15.10 -38.89
CA PHE A 75 -18.67 -14.36 -38.00
C PHE A 75 -18.85 -14.76 -36.55
N ASP A 76 -17.74 -14.86 -35.83
CA ASP A 76 -17.73 -15.01 -34.37
C ASP A 76 -18.40 -13.76 -33.76
N PRO A 77 -19.58 -13.91 -33.12
CA PRO A 77 -20.40 -12.80 -32.67
C PRO A 77 -19.70 -11.97 -31.59
N CYS A 78 -18.67 -12.52 -30.94
CA CYS A 78 -17.93 -11.82 -29.91
C CYS A 78 -16.70 -11.08 -30.45
N LYS A 79 -16.29 -11.26 -31.72
CA LYS A 79 -15.15 -10.51 -32.28
C LYS A 79 -15.52 -9.07 -32.60
N GLN A 80 -16.69 -8.88 -33.23
CA GLN A 80 -17.18 -7.57 -33.64
C GLN A 80 -18.70 -7.55 -33.60
N LEU A 81 -19.28 -6.52 -32.96
CA LEU A 81 -20.72 -6.29 -32.98
C LEU A 81 -21.12 -5.67 -34.32
N TRP A 82 -21.97 -6.38 -35.05
CA TRP A 82 -22.55 -5.93 -36.32
C TRP A 82 -24.02 -5.63 -36.12
N CYS A 83 -24.47 -4.47 -36.61
CA CYS A 83 -25.81 -3.95 -36.40
C CYS A 83 -26.47 -3.59 -37.73
N SER A 84 -27.77 -3.85 -37.88
CA SER A 84 -28.55 -3.40 -39.03
C SER A 84 -29.89 -2.83 -38.59
N HIS A 85 -30.53 -2.08 -39.48
CA HIS A 85 -31.89 -1.60 -39.29
C HIS A 85 -32.88 -2.57 -39.97
N PRO A 86 -34.05 -2.85 -39.38
CA PRO A 86 -35.09 -3.71 -39.97
C PRO A 86 -35.51 -3.32 -41.38
N ASP A 87 -35.49 -2.02 -41.70
CA ASP A 87 -35.83 -1.53 -43.04
C ASP A 87 -34.79 -1.90 -44.10
N ASN A 88 -33.55 -2.19 -43.69
CA ASN A 88 -32.49 -2.64 -44.59
C ASN A 88 -31.60 -3.71 -43.91
N PRO A 89 -32.11 -4.95 -43.74
CA PRO A 89 -31.46 -5.99 -42.94
C PRO A 89 -30.10 -6.45 -43.46
N TYR A 90 -29.86 -6.28 -44.77
CA TYR A 90 -28.63 -6.69 -45.44
C TYR A 90 -27.48 -5.68 -45.28
N PHE A 91 -27.80 -4.45 -44.84
CA PHE A 91 -26.81 -3.41 -44.61
C PHE A 91 -26.34 -3.42 -43.15
N CYS A 92 -25.26 -4.16 -42.86
CA CYS A 92 -24.65 -4.19 -41.53
C CYS A 92 -23.61 -3.08 -41.35
N LYS A 93 -23.66 -2.36 -40.21
CA LYS A 93 -22.65 -1.40 -39.72
C LYS A 93 -21.94 -1.97 -38.49
N THR A 94 -20.72 -1.52 -38.22
CA THR A 94 -19.98 -1.87 -37.00
C THR A 94 -19.09 -0.72 -36.55
N LYS A 95 -18.83 -0.62 -35.24
CA LYS A 95 -17.77 0.25 -34.68
C LYS A 95 -16.42 -0.47 -34.53
N LYS A 96 -16.27 -1.68 -35.10
CA LYS A 96 -15.07 -2.53 -35.06
C LYS A 96 -14.67 -3.04 -33.67
N GLY A 97 -15.57 -2.93 -32.68
CA GLY A 97 -15.39 -3.47 -31.32
C GLY A 97 -16.23 -4.71 -31.07
N PRO A 98 -15.81 -5.60 -30.15
CA PRO A 98 -16.62 -6.71 -29.67
C PRO A 98 -17.81 -6.21 -28.85
N PRO A 99 -18.88 -7.01 -28.70
CA PRO A 99 -19.90 -6.76 -27.69
C PRO A 99 -19.29 -6.73 -26.27
N LEU A 100 -19.99 -6.11 -25.33
CA LEU A 100 -19.57 -6.03 -23.93
C LEU A 100 -19.33 -7.42 -23.32
N ASP A 101 -18.33 -7.54 -22.45
CA ASP A 101 -18.11 -8.77 -21.70
C ASP A 101 -19.37 -9.10 -20.86
N GLY A 102 -19.83 -10.34 -20.92
CA GLY A 102 -21.10 -10.81 -20.33
C GLY A 102 -22.26 -10.93 -21.33
N THR A 103 -22.14 -10.35 -22.54
CA THR A 103 -23.22 -10.37 -23.55
C THR A 103 -23.49 -11.79 -24.03
N MET A 104 -24.74 -12.27 -24.01
CA MET A 104 -25.08 -13.60 -24.50
C MET A 104 -24.79 -13.73 -26.01
N CYS A 105 -24.04 -14.76 -26.40
CA CYS A 105 -23.65 -15.03 -27.79
C CYS A 105 -24.22 -16.33 -28.35
N ALA A 106 -24.58 -17.28 -27.48
CA ALA A 106 -25.28 -18.52 -27.80
C ALA A 106 -25.99 -19.01 -26.53
N PRO A 107 -26.90 -20.00 -26.61
CA PRO A 107 -27.57 -20.54 -25.43
C PRO A 107 -26.57 -20.96 -24.34
N GLY A 108 -26.59 -20.26 -23.20
CA GLY A 108 -25.68 -20.47 -22.06
C GLY A 108 -24.24 -19.95 -22.22
N LYS A 109 -23.89 -19.36 -23.37
CA LYS A 109 -22.56 -18.80 -23.62
C LYS A 109 -22.61 -17.27 -23.72
N HIS A 110 -21.53 -16.64 -23.30
CA HIS A 110 -21.38 -15.19 -23.29
C HIS A 110 -20.05 -14.75 -23.90
N CYS A 111 -20.02 -13.52 -24.40
CA CYS A 111 -18.80 -12.87 -24.85
C CYS A 111 -17.92 -12.53 -23.66
N PHE A 112 -16.65 -12.90 -23.73
CA PHE A 112 -15.63 -12.49 -22.77
C PHE A 112 -14.29 -12.31 -23.50
N LYS A 113 -13.70 -11.11 -23.41
CA LYS A 113 -12.48 -10.70 -24.11
C LYS A 113 -12.50 -10.98 -25.62
N GLY A 114 -13.69 -10.91 -26.22
CA GLY A 114 -13.90 -11.13 -27.65
C GLY A 114 -14.15 -12.58 -28.08
N HIS A 115 -14.39 -13.50 -27.13
CA HIS A 115 -14.65 -14.92 -27.40
C HIS A 115 -16.00 -15.36 -26.84
N CYS A 116 -16.73 -16.23 -27.56
CA CYS A 116 -18.00 -16.80 -27.10
C CYS A 116 -17.75 -18.06 -26.24
N ILE A 117 -17.78 -17.92 -24.91
CA ILE A 117 -17.42 -18.96 -23.94
C ILE A 117 -18.51 -19.19 -22.89
N TRP A 118 -18.42 -20.29 -22.14
CA TRP A 118 -19.20 -20.47 -20.92
C TRP A 118 -18.57 -19.64 -19.80
N LEU A 119 -19.36 -18.81 -19.11
CA LEU A 119 -18.87 -18.07 -17.95
C LEU A 119 -18.83 -19.00 -16.75
N THR A 120 -17.63 -19.30 -16.26
CA THR A 120 -17.46 -19.98 -14.97
C THR A 120 -17.54 -18.96 -13.83
N PRO A 121 -17.86 -19.38 -12.59
CA PRO A 121 -17.86 -18.49 -11.43
C PRO A 121 -16.54 -17.71 -11.26
N ASP A 122 -15.40 -18.34 -11.56
CA ASP A 122 -14.07 -17.72 -11.50
C ASP A 122 -13.87 -16.57 -12.52
N ILE A 123 -14.65 -16.58 -13.61
CA ILE A 123 -14.66 -15.52 -14.63
C ILE A 123 -15.62 -14.40 -14.23
N LEU A 124 -16.72 -14.71 -13.57
CA LEU A 124 -17.73 -13.70 -13.19
C LEU A 124 -17.27 -12.79 -12.06
N LYS A 125 -16.61 -13.36 -11.05
CA LYS A 125 -16.09 -12.61 -9.91
C LYS A 125 -14.89 -13.35 -9.33
N ARG A 126 -13.74 -12.68 -9.32
CA ARG A 126 -12.53 -13.24 -8.71
C ARG A 126 -12.00 -12.28 -7.68
N ASP A 127 -12.22 -12.62 -6.42
CA ASP A 127 -11.62 -11.88 -5.31
C ASP A 127 -10.10 -12.04 -5.35
N GLY A 128 -9.41 -10.96 -5.01
CA GLY A 128 -7.97 -10.92 -4.90
C GLY A 128 -7.51 -11.70 -3.67
N ASN A 129 -6.42 -12.44 -3.80
CA ASN A 129 -5.77 -13.06 -2.65
C ASN A 129 -4.26 -12.81 -2.67
N TRP A 130 -3.68 -12.79 -1.47
CA TRP A 130 -2.29 -12.45 -1.26
C TRP A 130 -1.38 -13.49 -1.91
N GLY A 131 -0.43 -13.01 -2.70
CA GLY A 131 0.73 -13.77 -3.12
C GLY A 131 1.62 -14.14 -1.94
N ALA A 132 2.63 -14.97 -2.25
CA ALA A 132 3.66 -15.30 -1.29
C ALA A 132 4.39 -14.02 -0.85
N TRP A 133 4.79 -14.00 0.43
CA TRP A 133 5.69 -12.97 0.91
C TRP A 133 7.03 -13.05 0.19
N SER A 134 7.59 -11.89 -0.14
CA SER A 134 8.98 -11.80 -0.55
C SER A 134 9.88 -12.30 0.59
N PRO A 135 11.12 -12.73 0.28
CA PRO A 135 12.15 -12.82 1.29
C PRO A 135 12.28 -11.48 2.03
N PHE A 136 12.70 -11.54 3.30
CA PHE A 136 13.09 -10.33 4.00
C PHE A 136 14.29 -9.69 3.30
N GLY A 137 14.24 -8.37 3.16
CA GLY A 137 15.40 -7.58 2.76
C GLY A 137 16.49 -7.60 3.84
N SER A 138 17.60 -6.95 3.52
CA SER A 138 18.69 -6.72 4.47
C SER A 138 18.21 -5.94 5.69
N CYS A 139 18.81 -6.21 6.85
CA CYS A 139 18.56 -5.43 8.04
C CYS A 139 19.04 -3.99 7.86
N SER A 140 18.30 -3.02 8.40
CA SER A 140 18.69 -1.61 8.33
C SER A 140 19.98 -1.29 9.09
N ARG A 141 20.36 -2.12 10.06
CA ARG A 141 21.58 -1.97 10.86
C ARG A 141 22.31 -3.30 11.01
N THR A 142 23.61 -3.27 11.23
CA THR A 142 24.45 -4.45 11.51
C THR A 142 24.64 -4.72 13.01
N CYS A 143 24.41 -3.72 13.85
CA CYS A 143 24.38 -3.80 15.31
C CYS A 143 23.37 -2.77 15.83
N GLY A 144 22.89 -2.98 17.06
CA GLY A 144 21.79 -2.21 17.61
C GLY A 144 20.49 -2.51 16.87
N THR A 145 19.40 -2.70 17.62
CA THR A 145 18.08 -3.09 17.09
C THR A 145 17.74 -2.41 15.76
N GLY A 146 17.82 -3.17 14.67
CA GLY A 146 17.47 -2.77 13.32
C GLY A 146 16.14 -3.35 12.88
N VAL A 147 15.70 -2.97 11.68
CA VAL A 147 14.44 -3.43 11.08
C VAL A 147 14.72 -3.97 9.69
N LYS A 148 14.13 -5.12 9.37
CA LYS A 148 14.05 -5.67 8.01
C LYS A 148 12.58 -5.76 7.61
N PHE A 149 12.31 -5.65 6.32
CA PHE A 149 10.96 -5.69 5.80
C PHE A 149 10.82 -6.69 4.65
N ARG A 150 9.59 -7.12 4.43
CA ARG A 150 9.18 -7.91 3.26
C ARG A 150 7.85 -7.38 2.74
N THR A 151 7.55 -7.69 1.48
CA THR A 151 6.32 -7.26 0.83
C THR A 151 5.61 -8.45 0.20
N ARG A 152 4.32 -8.30 -0.04
CA ARG A 152 3.51 -9.25 -0.81
C ARG A 152 2.61 -8.47 -1.76
N GLN A 153 2.23 -9.11 -2.85
CA GLN A 153 1.35 -8.51 -3.84
C GLN A 153 -0.02 -9.19 -3.81
N CYS A 154 -1.06 -8.46 -4.20
CA CYS A 154 -2.41 -9.00 -4.33
C CYS A 154 -2.59 -9.61 -5.73
N ASP A 155 -1.89 -10.73 -5.97
CA ASP A 155 -1.71 -11.32 -7.30
C ASP A 155 -2.00 -12.82 -7.39
N ASN A 156 -2.38 -13.48 -6.29
CA ASN A 156 -2.59 -14.92 -6.23
C ASN A 156 -4.00 -15.33 -5.76
N PRO A 157 -5.07 -15.01 -6.52
CA PRO A 157 -5.05 -14.37 -7.84
C PRO A 157 -5.25 -12.85 -7.76
N HIS A 158 -5.00 -12.13 -8.87
CA HIS A 158 -5.39 -10.72 -8.97
C HIS A 158 -6.93 -10.54 -8.92
N PRO A 159 -7.45 -9.52 -8.22
CA PRO A 159 -8.87 -9.21 -8.23
C PRO A 159 -9.35 -8.85 -9.64
N ALA A 160 -10.51 -9.38 -10.03
CA ALA A 160 -11.10 -9.13 -11.34
C ALA A 160 -12.63 -9.12 -11.27
N ASN A 161 -13.26 -8.39 -12.22
CA ASN A 161 -14.71 -8.40 -12.46
C ASN A 161 -15.55 -8.15 -11.20
N GLY A 162 -15.21 -7.08 -10.47
CA GLY A 162 -15.90 -6.73 -9.23
C GLY A 162 -15.47 -7.56 -8.00
N GLY A 163 -14.40 -8.33 -8.11
CA GLY A 163 -13.78 -9.01 -6.98
C GLY A 163 -13.13 -8.03 -5.99
N ARG A 164 -13.16 -8.39 -4.70
CA ARG A 164 -12.59 -7.60 -3.60
C ARG A 164 -11.07 -7.59 -3.69
N THR A 165 -10.44 -6.46 -3.34
CA THR A 165 -8.99 -6.41 -3.14
C THR A 165 -8.60 -7.19 -1.87
N CYS A 166 -7.32 -7.52 -1.75
CA CYS A 166 -6.81 -8.24 -0.59
C CYS A 166 -6.92 -7.39 0.68
N SER A 167 -7.46 -7.96 1.75
CA SER A 167 -7.55 -7.31 3.06
C SER A 167 -6.26 -7.51 3.88
N GLY A 168 -5.84 -6.45 4.57
CA GLY A 168 -4.63 -6.43 5.42
C GLY A 168 -3.43 -5.72 4.79
N LEU A 169 -2.30 -5.73 5.50
CA LEU A 169 -1.09 -5.01 5.08
C LEU A 169 -0.34 -5.75 3.96
N ALA A 170 0.17 -5.00 2.98
CA ALA A 170 1.03 -5.51 1.89
C ALA A 170 2.51 -5.62 2.30
N TYR A 171 2.84 -5.17 3.50
CA TYR A 171 4.19 -5.09 4.05
C TYR A 171 4.20 -5.65 5.46
N ASP A 172 5.35 -6.18 5.85
CA ASP A 172 5.59 -6.75 7.16
C ASP A 172 7.01 -6.40 7.61
N PHE A 173 7.16 -6.08 8.89
CA PHE A 173 8.42 -5.63 9.49
C PHE A 173 8.82 -6.55 10.63
N GLN A 174 10.12 -6.80 10.72
CA GLN A 174 10.67 -7.60 11.78
C GLN A 174 11.93 -6.94 12.32
N LEU A 175 12.13 -7.02 13.63
CA LEU A 175 13.40 -6.66 14.23
C LEU A 175 14.51 -7.61 13.78
N CYS A 176 15.72 -7.07 13.68
CA CYS A 176 16.93 -7.82 13.36
C CYS A 176 18.13 -7.18 14.06
N ASN A 177 19.20 -7.96 14.21
CA ASN A 177 20.48 -7.51 14.74
C ASN A 177 20.38 -6.83 16.12
N SER A 178 19.80 -7.54 17.08
CA SER A 178 19.58 -7.07 18.46
C SER A 178 20.84 -7.05 19.34
N GLN A 179 21.99 -7.48 18.81
CA GLN A 179 23.26 -7.36 19.51
C GLN A 179 23.64 -5.91 19.76
N ASP A 180 24.18 -5.63 20.94
CA ASP A 180 24.70 -4.31 21.27
C ASP A 180 25.87 -3.93 20.36
N CYS A 181 25.94 -2.66 19.97
CA CYS A 181 27.06 -2.15 19.21
C CYS A 181 28.32 -2.04 20.09
N PRO A 182 29.52 -2.31 19.54
CA PRO A 182 30.79 -2.19 20.27
C PRO A 182 31.02 -0.78 20.83
N ASP A 183 30.63 0.24 20.07
CA ASP A 183 30.63 1.62 20.52
C ASP A 183 29.30 1.91 21.22
N ALA A 184 29.36 2.00 22.55
CA ALA A 184 28.23 2.40 23.36
C ALA A 184 27.74 3.80 22.90
N LEU A 185 26.53 3.85 22.35
CA LEU A 185 25.81 5.07 21.96
C LEU A 185 26.17 5.76 20.62
N ALA A 186 26.47 5.01 19.54
CA ALA A 186 26.23 5.58 18.21
C ALA A 186 24.71 5.63 17.96
N ASP A 187 24.08 6.72 18.36
CA ASP A 187 22.69 7.00 18.03
C ASP A 187 22.53 6.98 16.51
N PHE A 188 21.60 6.14 16.03
CA PHE A 188 21.41 5.98 14.59
C PHE A 188 20.94 7.27 13.93
N ARG A 189 20.21 8.12 14.65
CA ARG A 189 19.82 9.44 14.15
C ARG A 189 21.02 10.37 14.06
N GLU A 190 21.92 10.31 15.03
CA GLU A 190 23.15 11.09 15.03
C GLU A 190 24.07 10.69 13.88
N GLU A 191 24.22 9.39 13.62
CA GLU A 191 24.98 8.89 12.46
C GLU A 191 24.39 9.42 11.15
N GLN A 192 23.07 9.44 11.04
CA GLN A 192 22.37 10.02 9.89
C GLN A 192 22.58 11.53 9.76
N CYS A 193 22.65 12.29 10.87
CA CYS A 193 22.95 13.72 10.85
C CYS A 193 24.42 13.98 10.47
N ARG A 194 25.36 13.25 11.07
CA ARG A 194 26.81 13.38 10.83
C ARG A 194 27.23 13.11 9.38
N GLN A 195 26.49 12.27 8.64
CA GLN A 195 26.73 12.07 7.21
C GLN A 195 26.61 13.37 6.38
N TRP A 196 25.98 14.41 6.93
CA TRP A 196 25.78 15.69 6.26
C TRP A 196 26.77 16.79 6.67
N ASP A 197 27.69 16.51 7.60
CA ASP A 197 28.78 17.42 7.97
C ASP A 197 29.64 17.83 6.74
N LEU A 198 29.57 17.07 5.64
CA LEU A 198 30.31 17.29 4.38
C LEU A 198 29.48 17.95 3.26
N TYR A 199 28.15 18.01 3.37
CA TYR A 199 27.26 18.36 2.25
C TYR A 199 26.40 19.60 2.47
N PHE A 200 26.46 20.23 3.65
CA PHE A 200 25.58 21.33 4.00
C PHE A 200 26.38 22.57 4.42
N GLU A 201 26.69 23.44 3.44
CA GLU A 201 27.10 24.82 3.69
C GLU A 201 25.84 25.61 4.10
N HIS A 202 25.54 25.67 5.39
CA HIS A 202 24.53 26.58 5.93
C HIS A 202 25.25 27.85 6.39
N GLY A 203 25.09 28.95 5.66
CA GLY A 203 25.65 30.24 6.09
C GLY A 203 27.19 30.29 6.21
N ASP A 204 27.93 29.81 5.20
CA ASP A 204 29.39 29.95 5.07
C ASP A 204 30.25 29.30 6.18
N ALA A 205 29.71 28.37 6.98
CA ALA A 205 30.46 27.63 7.99
C ALA A 205 30.18 26.12 7.94
N GLN A 206 31.20 25.33 8.29
CA GLN A 206 31.03 23.89 8.52
C GLN A 206 30.33 23.67 9.85
N HIS A 207 29.20 22.97 9.82
CA HIS A 207 28.39 22.66 10.99
C HIS A 207 28.54 21.21 11.42
N HIS A 208 28.53 20.97 12.73
CA HIS A 208 28.42 19.62 13.28
C HIS A 208 26.97 19.34 13.67
N TRP A 209 26.36 18.37 12.99
CA TRP A 209 24.93 18.11 13.10
C TRP A 209 24.62 17.06 14.17
N LEU A 210 23.91 17.50 15.21
CA LEU A 210 23.42 16.67 16.30
C LEU A 210 22.00 16.16 16.02
N PRO A 211 21.60 15.00 16.56
CA PRO A 211 20.27 14.46 16.38
C PRO A 211 19.22 15.32 17.08
N HIS A 212 18.09 15.58 16.43
CA HIS A 212 16.98 16.31 17.03
C HIS A 212 15.69 15.47 17.04
N GLU A 213 15.05 15.34 18.22
CA GLU A 213 13.71 14.77 18.37
C GLU A 213 12.66 15.87 18.25
N HIS A 214 11.86 15.84 17.18
CA HIS A 214 10.80 16.82 16.97
C HIS A 214 9.69 16.74 18.04
N ARG A 215 9.12 17.89 18.41
CA ARG A 215 8.07 17.99 19.44
C ARG A 215 6.79 17.28 19.01
N ASP A 216 6.36 17.47 17.77
CA ASP A 216 5.23 16.74 17.16
C ASP A 216 5.63 15.29 16.89
N ALA A 217 4.83 14.35 17.41
CA ALA A 217 5.03 12.93 17.26
C ALA A 217 4.98 12.45 15.80
N LYS A 218 4.22 13.12 14.92
CA LYS A 218 4.14 12.76 13.50
C LYS A 218 5.43 13.04 12.75
N GLU A 219 6.11 14.12 13.13
CA GLU A 219 7.36 14.57 12.52
C GLU A 219 8.60 13.88 13.10
N ARG A 220 8.46 13.07 14.16
CA ARG A 220 9.61 12.41 14.81
C ARG A 220 10.37 11.47 13.90
N CYS A 221 9.73 10.92 12.87
CA CYS A 221 10.38 10.05 11.88
C CYS A 221 10.87 10.78 10.63
N HIS A 222 10.82 12.10 10.65
CA HIS A 222 11.53 12.96 9.72
C HIS A 222 12.91 13.31 10.32
N LEU A 223 13.91 13.47 9.45
CA LEU A 223 15.27 13.79 9.87
C LEU A 223 15.39 15.29 10.11
N TYR A 224 15.39 15.64 11.39
CA TYR A 224 15.75 16.97 11.90
C TYR A 224 17.11 16.86 12.59
N CYS A 225 17.98 17.83 12.31
CA CYS A 225 19.29 17.92 12.94
C CYS A 225 19.49 19.32 13.50
N GLU A 226 20.22 19.40 14.60
CA GLU A 226 20.54 20.63 15.31
C GLU A 226 22.01 20.96 15.11
N SER A 227 22.30 22.19 14.69
CA SER A 227 23.67 22.68 14.57
C SER A 227 24.28 22.88 15.96
N ARG A 228 25.43 22.25 16.22
CA ARG A 228 26.15 22.44 17.49
C ARG A 228 26.66 23.87 17.66
N GLU A 229 26.99 24.55 16.57
CA GLU A 229 27.61 25.86 16.56
C GLU A 229 26.58 26.99 16.74
N THR A 230 25.39 26.85 16.15
CA THR A 230 24.36 27.90 16.15
C THR A 230 23.11 27.55 16.97
N GLY A 231 22.92 26.27 17.33
CA GLY A 231 21.69 25.78 17.96
C GLY A 231 20.47 25.80 17.02
N GLU A 232 20.68 26.04 15.73
CA GLU A 232 19.59 26.07 14.74
C GLU A 232 19.16 24.64 14.37
N VAL A 233 17.85 24.39 14.37
CA VAL A 233 17.26 23.11 13.98
C VAL A 233 16.80 23.19 12.53
N VAL A 234 17.34 22.32 11.68
CA VAL A 234 17.06 22.29 10.24
C VAL A 234 16.41 20.96 9.87
N SER A 235 15.41 21.03 8.98
CA SER A 235 14.82 19.84 8.35
C SER A 235 15.66 19.41 7.16
N MET A 236 16.12 18.16 7.17
CA MET A 236 16.88 17.58 6.05
C MET A 236 15.96 17.11 4.90
N LYS A 237 14.65 17.39 4.95
CA LYS A 237 13.62 17.00 3.96
C LYS A 237 13.64 15.51 3.59
N ARG A 238 14.00 14.65 4.55
CA ARG A 238 14.08 13.19 4.40
C ARG A 238 13.51 12.49 5.62
N MET A 239 13.13 11.23 5.44
CA MET A 239 12.75 10.34 6.53
C MET A 239 14.00 9.73 7.15
N VAL A 240 13.95 9.47 8.45
CA VAL A 240 14.99 8.66 9.09
C VAL A 240 14.92 7.22 8.59
N HIS A 241 16.05 6.52 8.59
CA HIS A 241 16.09 5.10 8.25
C HIS A 241 15.22 4.26 9.20
N ASP A 242 14.57 3.23 8.67
CA ASP A 242 13.75 2.31 9.45
C ASP A 242 14.57 1.66 10.59
N GLY A 243 14.01 1.63 11.79
CA GLY A 243 14.71 1.20 13.02
C GLY A 243 15.40 2.35 13.78
N THR A 244 15.38 3.58 13.27
CA THR A 244 15.74 4.76 14.07
C THR A 244 14.74 4.94 15.21
N ARG A 245 15.21 5.25 16.42
CA ARG A 245 14.29 5.58 17.53
C ARG A 245 13.52 6.87 17.21
N CYS A 246 12.21 6.84 17.42
CA CYS A 246 11.40 8.06 17.33
C CYS A 246 11.37 8.84 18.63
N SER A 247 11.61 8.22 19.78
CA SER A 247 11.72 8.96 21.05
C SER A 247 12.87 8.44 21.91
N TYR A 248 13.64 9.37 22.50
CA TYR A 248 14.69 9.01 23.45
C TYR A 248 14.15 8.64 24.83
N LYS A 249 12.85 8.89 25.08
CA LYS A 249 12.17 8.52 26.33
C LYS A 249 11.75 7.05 26.37
N ASP A 250 11.58 6.43 25.21
CA ASP A 250 11.12 5.05 25.08
C ASP A 250 11.99 4.28 24.08
N ALA A 251 12.79 3.36 24.59
CA ALA A 251 13.69 2.54 23.78
C ALA A 251 12.97 1.62 22.78
N PHE A 252 11.68 1.35 23.01
CA PHE A 252 10.87 0.44 22.19
C PHE A 252 10.07 1.17 21.11
N SER A 253 10.24 2.47 20.94
CA SER A 253 9.54 3.25 19.91
C SER A 253 10.46 3.53 18.72
N LEU A 254 10.17 2.90 17.57
CA LEU A 254 11.00 2.93 16.36
C LEU A 254 10.24 3.52 15.17
N CYS A 255 10.98 4.17 14.27
CA CYS A 255 10.47 4.63 12.99
C CYS A 255 10.40 3.48 11.99
N VAL A 256 9.25 3.31 11.35
CA VAL A 256 9.04 2.41 10.21
C VAL A 256 8.17 3.11 9.16
N ARG A 257 8.68 3.24 7.93
CA ARG A 257 8.02 3.96 6.82
C ARG A 257 7.56 5.38 7.18
N GLY A 258 8.36 6.09 7.97
CA GLY A 258 8.05 7.46 8.39
C GLY A 258 7.02 7.56 9.52
N GLU A 259 6.56 6.45 10.10
CA GLU A 259 5.69 6.45 11.28
C GLU A 259 6.41 5.91 12.52
N CYS A 260 6.15 6.54 13.67
CA CYS A 260 6.63 6.07 14.96
C CYS A 260 5.74 4.92 15.45
N ARG A 261 6.28 3.70 15.48
CA ARG A 261 5.59 2.49 15.95
C ARG A 261 6.28 1.94 17.20
N LYS A 262 5.46 1.52 18.17
CA LYS A 262 5.94 0.87 19.38
C LYS A 262 6.17 -0.62 19.13
N VAL A 263 7.26 -1.15 19.65
CA VAL A 263 7.59 -2.56 19.69
C VAL A 263 7.00 -3.14 20.98
N GLY A 264 6.21 -4.21 20.86
CA GLY A 264 5.71 -4.92 22.03
C GLY A 264 6.82 -5.68 22.76
N CYS A 265 6.55 -6.13 23.98
CA CYS A 265 7.49 -6.96 24.74
C CYS A 265 7.81 -8.31 24.07
N ASP A 266 7.03 -8.71 23.07
CA ASP A 266 7.20 -9.89 22.23
C ASP A 266 8.17 -9.65 21.06
N GLY A 267 8.73 -8.44 20.94
CA GLY A 267 9.64 -8.06 19.86
C GLY A 267 8.95 -7.79 18.53
N VAL A 268 7.61 -7.71 18.51
CA VAL A 268 6.81 -7.47 17.30
C VAL A 268 6.49 -5.97 17.18
N ILE A 269 6.76 -5.40 16.01
CA ILE A 269 6.51 -3.98 15.71
C ILE A 269 4.99 -3.78 15.59
N GLY A 270 4.44 -2.84 16.37
CA GLY A 270 3.01 -2.57 16.43
C GLY A 270 2.22 -3.51 17.35
N SER A 271 2.88 -4.41 18.08
CA SER A 271 2.22 -5.25 19.08
C SER A 271 1.79 -4.44 20.30
N SER A 272 0.59 -4.71 20.80
CA SER A 272 0.04 -4.08 22.01
C SER A 272 0.46 -4.77 23.30
N LYS A 273 1.23 -5.86 23.21
CA LYS A 273 1.69 -6.60 24.39
C LYS A 273 2.73 -5.81 25.19
N GLN A 274 2.53 -5.77 26.49
CA GLN A 274 3.42 -5.12 27.45
C GLN A 274 3.86 -6.11 28.52
N GLU A 275 4.97 -5.82 29.16
CA GLU A 275 5.42 -6.57 30.32
C GLU A 275 4.48 -6.32 31.50
N ASP A 276 4.24 -7.35 32.29
CA ASP A 276 3.57 -7.23 33.57
C ASP A 276 4.52 -6.66 34.64
N LYS A 277 4.04 -6.48 35.87
CA LYS A 277 4.87 -5.95 36.98
C LYS A 277 6.02 -6.87 37.36
N CYS A 278 6.01 -8.11 36.88
CA CYS A 278 7.03 -9.11 37.09
C CYS A 278 8.07 -9.14 35.96
N GLY A 279 7.92 -8.30 34.93
CA GLY A 279 8.78 -8.31 33.74
C GLY A 279 8.44 -9.45 32.77
N VAL A 280 7.27 -10.08 32.89
CA VAL A 280 6.83 -11.14 31.99
C VAL A 280 5.98 -10.55 30.88
N CYS A 281 6.37 -10.76 29.62
CA CYS A 281 5.64 -10.26 28.47
C CYS A 281 4.23 -10.86 28.37
N GLY A 282 3.20 -10.02 28.47
CA GLY A 282 1.80 -10.47 28.49
C GLY A 282 1.44 -11.28 29.73
N GLY A 283 2.20 -11.13 30.82
CA GLY A 283 1.98 -11.83 32.07
C GLY A 283 0.77 -11.31 32.86
N ASP A 284 0.35 -12.09 33.85
CA ASP A 284 -0.81 -11.84 34.71
C ASP A 284 -0.41 -11.34 36.12
N ASN A 285 0.88 -10.99 36.32
CA ASN A 285 1.49 -10.59 37.59
C ASN A 285 1.58 -11.71 38.65
N THR A 286 1.48 -12.98 38.27
CA THR A 286 1.57 -14.11 39.23
C THR A 286 3.00 -14.61 39.45
N HIS A 287 3.93 -14.27 38.57
CA HIS A 287 5.31 -14.77 38.57
C HIS A 287 6.25 -14.06 39.57
N CYS A 288 5.78 -13.01 40.25
CA CYS A 288 6.56 -12.26 41.22
C CYS A 288 5.73 -11.88 42.44
N LYS A 289 6.42 -11.48 43.51
CA LYS A 289 5.82 -11.05 44.77
C LYS A 289 6.31 -9.65 45.13
N VAL A 290 5.38 -8.77 45.52
CA VAL A 290 5.71 -7.41 45.93
C VAL A 290 6.36 -7.42 47.31
N VAL A 291 7.59 -6.93 47.41
CA VAL A 291 8.31 -6.75 48.68
C VAL A 291 8.32 -5.25 49.00
N LYS A 292 7.84 -4.87 50.19
CA LYS A 292 7.90 -3.49 50.69
C LYS A 292 8.83 -3.42 51.89
N GLY A 293 9.69 -2.41 51.94
CA GLY A 293 10.59 -2.14 53.07
C GLY A 293 10.71 -0.65 53.34
N THR A 294 10.83 -0.28 54.62
CA THR A 294 11.08 1.10 55.07
C THR A 294 12.55 1.26 55.42
N PHE A 295 13.21 2.25 54.82
CA PHE A 295 14.62 2.54 55.05
C PHE A 295 14.78 3.78 55.93
N THR A 296 15.21 3.61 57.17
CA THR A 296 15.59 4.71 58.06
C THR A 296 17.08 4.96 57.98
N ARG A 297 17.48 6.09 57.38
CA ARG A 297 18.88 6.49 57.23
C ARG A 297 19.38 7.11 58.54
N SER A 298 20.18 6.38 59.32
CA SER A 298 20.81 6.92 60.52
C SER A 298 21.93 7.91 60.13
N PRO A 299 21.95 9.14 60.67
CA PRO A 299 23.04 10.08 60.39
C PRO A 299 24.37 9.56 60.98
N LYS A 300 25.44 9.62 60.18
CA LYS A 300 26.81 9.34 60.63
C LYS A 300 27.16 10.30 61.76
N LYS A 301 27.54 9.76 62.93
CA LYS A 301 28.18 10.56 63.99
C LYS A 301 29.44 11.22 63.42
N LEU A 302 29.53 12.56 63.48
CA LEU A 302 30.80 13.25 63.35
C LEU A 302 31.65 12.87 64.58
N GLY A 303 32.81 12.27 64.32
CA GLY A 303 33.88 12.11 65.30
C GLY A 303 34.76 13.34 65.34
#